data_AF-A0A936PST2-F1
#
_entry.id   AF-A0A936PST2-F1
#
_cell.length_a   1.000
_cell.length_b   1.000
_cell.length_c   1.000
_cell.angle_alpha   90.00
_cell.angle_beta   90.00
_cell.angle_gamma   90.00
#
_symmetry.space_group_name_H-M   'P 1'
#
loop_
_entity.id
_entity.type
_entity.pdbx_description
1 polymer ?
#
loop_
_entity_poly.entity_id
_entity_poly.type
_entity_poly.pdbx_seq_one_letter_code
_entity_poly.pdbx_strand_id
1 'polypeptide(L)'
;MLGCTLGAIAATTTPVALSALQRRYQADGPTTDVLKRALGLDELLAILGFGAIFCVFHGDSAQAVRALTATEWFVLSIGLGGVLGGLFHLLIRDEERDGARWFLFIGIVMFASGAAWWLSLSPLLVNLVLGLTMVNVSDRASDAIIDVLHRTAQPMHILLLLFAGALWSEPSWGGVGLGVVFALARAGLVMAAGGVAGALSGAGVRRDLGRAMLGQGPLAVAMALNFALAFPEAPLVAELYTAALVAVLLNELWSSRSLRGLLIDAGDLRSITPTSVAQAGEA
;
A
#
# COMPACT_ATOMS: atom_id res chain seq x y z
N MET A 1 -18.74 5.24 8.17
CA MET A 1 -18.01 4.90 6.93
C MET A 1 -16.91 5.91 6.65
N LEU A 2 -17.23 7.14 6.23
CA LEU A 2 -16.28 8.18 5.80
C LEU A 2 -15.07 8.38 6.74
N GLY A 3 -15.32 8.60 8.04
CA GLY A 3 -14.25 8.79 9.02
C GLY A 3 -13.39 7.53 9.26
N CYS A 4 -14.00 6.34 9.18
CA CYS A 4 -13.27 5.07 9.28
C CYS A 4 -12.35 4.89 8.07
N THR A 5 -12.83 5.19 6.86
CA THR A 5 -12.05 5.11 5.63
C THR A 5 -10.87 6.08 5.65
N LEU A 6 -11.10 7.34 6.04
CA LEU A 6 -10.01 8.31 6.22
C LEU A 6 -9.01 7.85 7.29
N GLY A 7 -9.49 7.29 8.40
CA GLY A 7 -8.63 6.71 9.42
C GLY A 7 -7.76 5.58 8.89
N ALA A 8 -8.32 4.68 8.08
CA ALA A 8 -7.57 3.61 7.42
C ALA A 8 -6.51 4.18 6.45
N ILE A 9 -6.86 5.19 5.64
CA ILE A 9 -5.92 5.88 4.75
C ILE A 9 -4.82 6.61 5.54
N ALA A 10 -5.16 7.17 6.71
CA ALA A 10 -4.22 7.89 7.58
C ALA A 10 -3.16 6.96 8.18
N ALA A 11 -3.60 5.75 8.57
CA ALA A 11 -2.77 4.73 9.18
C ALA A 11 -1.72 4.21 8.21
N THR A 12 -2.03 4.15 6.91
CA THR A 12 -1.11 3.64 5.89
C THR A 12 0.21 4.42 5.84
N THR A 13 1.30 3.68 5.94
CA THR A 13 2.68 4.10 5.67
C THR A 13 3.26 3.24 4.55
N THR A 14 4.32 3.70 3.87
CA THR A 14 4.85 2.98 2.70
C THR A 14 6.36 2.74 2.75
N PRO A 15 6.85 1.56 2.29
CA PRO A 15 8.27 1.28 2.10
C PRO A 15 8.80 1.77 0.75
N VAL A 16 8.00 2.39 -0.12
CA VAL A 16 8.43 2.78 -1.48
C VAL A 16 9.68 3.67 -1.44
N ALA A 17 9.68 4.75 -0.65
CA ALA A 17 10.83 5.64 -0.52
C ALA A 17 12.06 4.93 0.07
N LEU A 18 11.86 4.05 1.07
CA LEU A 18 12.92 3.23 1.65
C LEU A 18 13.54 2.31 0.61
N SER A 19 12.72 1.58 -0.14
CA SER A 19 13.19 0.67 -1.19
C SER A 19 13.96 1.41 -2.29
N ALA A 20 13.56 2.65 -2.61
CA ALA A 20 14.27 3.49 -3.57
C ALA A 20 15.65 3.92 -3.04
N LEU A 21 15.76 4.27 -1.75
CA LEU A 21 17.04 4.59 -1.11
C LEU A 21 17.93 3.34 -0.96
N GLN A 22 17.37 2.18 -0.66
CA GLN A 22 18.13 0.92 -0.63
C GLN A 22 18.72 0.60 -2.00
N ARG A 23 17.93 0.72 -3.08
CA ARG A 23 18.42 0.50 -4.46
C ARG A 23 19.46 1.54 -4.88
N ARG A 24 19.28 2.81 -4.51
CA ARG A 24 20.12 3.92 -4.99
C ARG A 24 21.39 4.13 -4.17
N TYR A 25 21.34 3.90 -2.87
CA TYR A 25 22.41 4.23 -1.92
C TYR A 25 22.91 3.02 -1.12
N GLN A 26 22.41 1.81 -1.42
CA GLN A 26 22.72 0.59 -0.65
C GLN A 26 22.52 0.81 0.85
N ALA A 27 21.43 1.50 1.22
CA ALA A 27 21.07 1.76 2.60
C ALA A 27 20.86 0.41 3.32
N ASP A 28 21.64 0.18 4.37
CA ASP A 28 21.66 -1.09 5.09
C ASP A 28 22.09 -0.84 6.55
N GLY A 29 21.40 -1.48 7.48
CA GLY A 29 21.61 -1.26 8.91
C GLY A 29 20.39 -1.57 9.77
N PRO A 30 20.54 -1.51 11.10
CA PRO A 30 19.51 -1.94 12.05
C PRO A 30 18.23 -1.09 11.94
N THR A 31 18.35 0.20 11.64
CA THR A 31 17.19 1.09 11.51
C THR A 31 16.43 0.79 10.21
N THR A 32 17.15 0.55 9.12
CA THR A 32 16.62 0.16 7.82
C THR A 32 15.85 -1.17 7.89
N ASP A 33 16.39 -2.16 8.59
CA ASP A 33 15.76 -3.47 8.75
C ASP A 33 14.45 -3.42 9.56
N VAL A 34 14.47 -2.70 10.69
CA VAL A 34 13.27 -2.49 11.51
C VAL A 34 12.20 -1.75 10.69
N LEU A 35 12.61 -0.70 9.97
CA LEU A 35 11.69 0.08 9.16
C LEU A 35 11.10 -0.75 8.02
N LYS A 36 11.90 -1.55 7.32
CA LYS A 36 11.43 -2.44 6.24
C LYS A 36 10.35 -3.40 6.73
N ARG A 37 10.56 -4.01 7.91
CA ARG A 37 9.58 -4.93 8.51
C ARG A 37 8.32 -4.20 9.00
N ALA A 38 8.50 -3.07 9.69
CA ALA A 38 7.39 -2.29 10.22
C ALA A 38 6.48 -1.75 9.11
N LEU A 39 7.06 -1.13 8.06
CA LEU A 39 6.31 -0.60 6.93
C LEU A 39 5.59 -1.70 6.14
N GLY A 40 6.22 -2.86 5.95
CA GLY A 40 5.57 -3.99 5.27
C GLY A 40 4.39 -4.56 6.07
N LEU A 41 4.52 -4.66 7.39
CA LEU A 41 3.42 -5.08 8.26
C LEU A 41 2.28 -4.06 8.29
N ASP A 42 2.62 -2.76 8.29
CA ASP A 42 1.65 -1.68 8.28
C ASP A 42 0.80 -1.66 6.99
N GLU A 43 1.40 -1.83 5.81
CA GLU A 43 0.65 -1.95 4.55
C GLU A 43 -0.34 -3.13 4.59
N LEU A 44 0.07 -4.27 5.14
CA LEU A 44 -0.80 -5.44 5.30
C LEU A 44 -1.98 -5.16 6.25
N LEU A 45 -1.69 -4.57 7.41
CA LEU A 45 -2.73 -4.23 8.39
C LEU A 45 -3.69 -3.17 7.87
N ALA A 46 -3.18 -2.18 7.12
CA ALA A 46 -3.99 -1.15 6.49
C ALA A 46 -4.99 -1.75 5.49
N ILE A 47 -4.54 -2.66 4.61
CA ILE A 47 -5.43 -3.32 3.63
C ILE A 47 -6.47 -4.19 4.35
N LEU A 48 -6.09 -4.94 5.38
CA LEU A 48 -7.03 -5.74 6.19
C LEU A 48 -8.09 -4.86 6.85
N GLY A 49 -7.68 -3.79 7.51
CA GLY A 49 -8.58 -2.83 8.16
C GLY A 49 -9.51 -2.14 7.16
N PHE A 50 -8.98 -1.73 6.01
CA PHE A 50 -9.76 -1.14 4.93
C PHE A 50 -10.78 -2.13 4.35
N GLY A 51 -10.40 -3.39 4.15
CA GLY A 51 -11.31 -4.45 3.73
C GLY A 51 -12.40 -4.74 4.77
N ALA A 52 -12.06 -4.72 6.06
CA ALA A 52 -13.04 -4.87 7.13
C ALA A 52 -14.06 -3.72 7.15
N ILE A 53 -13.63 -2.48 6.90
CA ILE A 53 -14.54 -1.33 6.76
C ILE A 53 -15.53 -1.57 5.61
N PHE A 54 -15.07 -2.07 4.46
CA PHE A 54 -15.95 -2.42 3.33
C PHE A 54 -16.98 -3.49 3.71
N CYS A 55 -16.60 -4.48 4.54
CA CYS A 55 -17.51 -5.53 4.99
C CYS A 55 -18.54 -5.02 6.01
N VAL A 56 -18.16 -4.07 6.87
CA VAL A 56 -19.05 -3.46 7.88
C VAL A 56 -20.07 -2.53 7.22
N PHE A 57 -19.66 -1.78 6.20
CA PHE A 57 -20.52 -0.84 5.48
C PHE A 57 -21.03 -1.41 4.16
N HIS A 58 -20.98 -2.73 4.01
CA HIS A 58 -21.53 -3.40 2.84
C HIS A 58 -23.03 -3.12 2.79
N GLY A 59 -23.51 -2.55 1.67
CA GLY A 59 -24.91 -2.18 1.52
C GLY A 59 -25.82 -3.38 1.74
N ASP A 60 -26.93 -3.19 2.46
CA ASP A 60 -27.98 -4.20 2.54
C ASP A 60 -28.40 -4.55 1.12
N SER A 61 -27.94 -5.70 0.64
CA SER A 61 -28.41 -6.26 -0.61
C SER A 61 -29.89 -6.56 -0.41
N ALA A 62 -30.76 -5.68 -0.92
CA ALA A 62 -32.21 -5.75 -0.81
C ALA A 62 -32.84 -7.02 -1.43
N GLN A 63 -32.02 -8.00 -1.82
CA GLN A 63 -32.40 -9.24 -2.48
C GLN A 63 -31.94 -10.51 -1.72
N ALA A 64 -31.23 -10.39 -0.60
CA ALA A 64 -30.83 -11.54 0.21
C ALA A 64 -31.92 -11.91 1.24
N VAL A 65 -32.28 -13.19 1.32
CA VAL A 65 -33.25 -13.74 2.30
C VAL A 65 -32.79 -13.50 3.75
N ARG A 66 -31.50 -13.29 3.95
CA ARG A 66 -30.88 -12.87 5.21
C ARG A 66 -29.71 -11.94 4.90
N ALA A 67 -29.65 -10.80 5.61
CA ALA A 67 -28.46 -9.95 5.59
C ALA A 67 -27.29 -10.70 6.23
N LEU A 68 -26.22 -10.90 5.46
CA LEU A 68 -24.96 -11.44 5.96
C LEU A 68 -24.32 -10.44 6.93
N THR A 69 -23.76 -10.94 8.02
CA THR A 69 -23.01 -10.14 9.00
C THR A 69 -21.65 -9.70 8.42
N ALA A 70 -21.09 -8.63 8.97
CA ALA A 70 -19.76 -8.14 8.55
C ALA A 70 -18.67 -9.22 8.65
N THR A 71 -18.77 -10.12 9.64
CA THR A 71 -17.85 -11.25 9.79
C THR A 71 -17.99 -12.26 8.65
N GLU A 72 -19.21 -12.58 8.24
CA GLU A 72 -19.45 -13.50 7.11
C GLU A 72 -18.93 -12.90 5.80
N TRP A 73 -19.10 -11.60 5.56
CA TRP A 73 -18.53 -10.89 4.40
C TRP A 73 -17.00 -10.87 4.41
N PHE A 74 -16.40 -10.68 5.59
CA PHE A 74 -14.95 -10.71 5.73
C PHE A 74 -14.39 -12.12 5.46
N VAL A 75 -15.03 -13.15 6.01
CA VAL A 75 -14.68 -14.55 5.74
C VAL A 75 -14.87 -14.87 4.25
N LEU A 76 -15.92 -14.39 3.60
CA LEU A 76 -16.13 -14.56 2.17
C LEU A 76 -15.02 -13.89 1.35
N SER A 77 -14.58 -12.69 1.74
CA SER A 77 -13.47 -11.99 1.09
C SER A 77 -12.16 -12.76 1.18
N ILE A 78 -11.85 -13.29 2.37
CA ILE A 78 -10.69 -14.14 2.59
C ILE A 78 -10.82 -15.45 1.80
N GLY A 79 -11.98 -16.09 1.87
CA GLY A 79 -12.26 -17.34 1.16
C GLY A 79 -12.12 -17.19 -0.35
N LEU A 80 -12.64 -16.12 -0.93
CA LEU A 80 -12.50 -15.80 -2.34
C LEU A 80 -11.03 -15.62 -2.73
N GLY A 81 -10.28 -14.80 -1.99
CA GLY A 81 -8.85 -14.61 -2.25
C GLY A 81 -8.06 -15.91 -2.12
N GLY A 82 -8.36 -16.73 -1.12
CA GLY A 82 -7.73 -18.02 -0.89
C GLY A 82 -8.03 -19.04 -1.99
N VAL A 83 -9.29 -19.17 -2.40
CA VAL A 83 -9.69 -20.06 -3.50
C VAL A 83 -9.02 -19.63 -4.81
N LEU A 84 -9.01 -18.33 -5.11
CA LEU A 84 -8.37 -17.82 -6.33
C LEU A 84 -6.84 -17.96 -6.29
N GLY A 85 -6.21 -17.76 -5.13
CA GLY A 85 -4.78 -18.01 -4.95
C GLY A 85 -4.41 -19.49 -5.12
N GLY A 86 -5.21 -20.39 -4.56
CA GLY A 86 -5.06 -21.84 -4.74
C GLY A 86 -5.29 -22.28 -6.19
N LEU A 87 -6.33 -21.74 -6.85
CA LEU A 87 -6.58 -21.98 -8.27
C LEU A 87 -5.40 -21.51 -9.11
N PHE A 88 -4.91 -20.29 -8.88
CA PHE A 88 -3.75 -19.75 -9.59
C PHE A 88 -2.50 -20.61 -9.40
N HIS A 89 -2.26 -21.11 -8.19
CA HIS A 89 -1.17 -22.04 -7.93
C HIS A 89 -1.24 -23.28 -8.84
N LEU A 90 -2.42 -23.86 -9.02
CA LEU A 90 -2.61 -25.01 -9.92
C LEU A 90 -2.31 -24.66 -11.37
N LEU A 91 -2.66 -23.44 -11.82
CA LEU A 91 -2.44 -23.02 -13.20
C LEU A 91 -0.96 -22.70 -13.48
N ILE A 92 -0.20 -22.19 -12.49
CA ILE A 92 1.20 -21.80 -12.70
C ILE A 92 2.21 -22.92 -12.46
N ARG A 93 1.82 -23.96 -11.71
CA ARG A 93 2.72 -25.06 -11.32
C ARG A 93 3.39 -25.75 -12.51
N ASP A 94 2.65 -25.92 -13.60
CA ASP A 94 3.11 -26.65 -14.78
C ASP A 94 3.58 -25.72 -15.93
N GLU A 95 3.52 -24.40 -15.74
CA GLU A 95 3.89 -23.41 -16.75
C GLU A 95 5.32 -22.91 -16.52
N GLU A 96 6.22 -23.18 -17.46
CA GLU A 96 7.62 -22.75 -17.40
C GLU A 96 7.92 -21.47 -18.18
N ARG A 97 6.99 -21.02 -19.03
CA ARG A 97 7.22 -19.86 -19.90
C ARG A 97 6.94 -18.57 -19.17
N ASP A 98 7.96 -17.72 -19.00
CA ASP A 98 7.85 -16.42 -18.31
C ASP A 98 6.74 -15.53 -18.87
N GLY A 99 6.55 -15.51 -20.19
CA GLY A 99 5.47 -14.77 -20.83
C GLY A 99 4.08 -15.26 -20.42
N ALA A 100 3.87 -16.59 -20.37
CA ALA A 100 2.59 -17.17 -19.98
C ALA A 100 2.30 -16.95 -18.49
N ARG A 101 3.32 -17.04 -17.63
CA ARG A 101 3.23 -16.70 -16.20
C ARG A 101 2.78 -15.25 -15.99
N TRP A 102 3.32 -14.32 -16.77
CA TRP A 102 2.95 -12.90 -16.70
C TRP A 102 1.48 -12.67 -17.08
N PHE A 103 1.02 -13.25 -18.18
CA PHE A 103 -0.38 -13.16 -18.59
C PHE A 103 -1.33 -13.81 -17.59
N LEU A 104 -0.96 -14.97 -17.04
CA LEU A 104 -1.74 -15.64 -16.04
C LEU A 104 -1.86 -14.78 -14.77
N PHE A 105 -0.75 -14.16 -14.34
CA PHE A 105 -0.73 -13.29 -13.16
C PHE A 105 -1.66 -12.08 -13.32
N ILE A 106 -1.57 -11.37 -14.45
CA ILE A 106 -2.46 -10.24 -14.71
C ILE A 106 -3.91 -10.73 -14.82
N GLY A 107 -4.13 -11.86 -15.49
CA GLY A 107 -5.44 -12.49 -15.64
C GLY A 107 -6.09 -12.77 -14.29
N ILE A 108 -5.36 -13.40 -13.35
CA ILE A 108 -5.93 -13.71 -12.03
C ILE A 108 -6.17 -12.44 -11.21
N VAL A 109 -5.28 -11.45 -11.26
CA VAL A 109 -5.45 -10.18 -10.51
C VAL A 109 -6.67 -9.42 -11.05
N MET A 110 -6.84 -9.35 -12.37
CA MET A 110 -8.02 -8.74 -12.98
C MET A 110 -9.30 -9.52 -12.67
N PHE A 111 -9.24 -10.85 -12.73
CA PHE A 111 -10.36 -11.73 -12.39
C PHE A 111 -10.77 -11.60 -10.92
N ALA A 112 -9.80 -11.62 -10.00
CA ALA A 112 -10.03 -11.42 -8.57
C ALA A 112 -10.59 -10.04 -8.26
N SER A 113 -10.09 -8.99 -8.92
CA SER A 113 -10.61 -7.62 -8.79
C SER A 113 -12.04 -7.50 -9.32
N GLY A 114 -12.34 -8.11 -10.47
CA GLY A 114 -13.69 -8.12 -11.05
C GLY A 114 -14.69 -8.93 -10.22
N ALA A 115 -14.27 -10.09 -9.70
CA ALA A 115 -15.08 -10.90 -8.78
C ALA A 115 -15.35 -10.16 -7.47
N ALA A 116 -14.33 -9.49 -6.91
CA ALA A 116 -14.49 -8.64 -5.73
C ALA A 116 -15.48 -7.51 -5.99
N TRP A 117 -15.34 -6.81 -7.12
CA TRP A 117 -16.26 -5.72 -7.51
C TRP A 117 -17.70 -6.20 -7.67
N TRP A 118 -17.91 -7.34 -8.34
CA TRP A 118 -19.25 -7.92 -8.56
C TRP A 118 -19.92 -8.33 -7.25
N LEU A 119 -19.15 -8.81 -6.28
CA LEU A 119 -19.61 -9.13 -4.93
C LEU A 119 -19.60 -7.91 -3.99
N SER A 120 -19.34 -6.70 -4.49
CA SER A 120 -19.20 -5.46 -3.69
C SER A 120 -18.20 -5.57 -2.52
N LEU A 121 -17.16 -6.38 -2.69
CA LEU A 121 -16.04 -6.56 -1.78
C LEU A 121 -14.88 -5.63 -2.14
N SER A 122 -13.96 -5.40 -1.19
CA SER A 122 -12.75 -4.62 -1.46
C SER A 122 -11.79 -5.41 -2.37
N PRO A 123 -11.47 -4.93 -3.58
CA PRO A 123 -10.51 -5.58 -4.47
C PRO A 123 -9.11 -5.66 -3.83
N LEU A 124 -8.74 -4.68 -3.00
CA LEU A 124 -7.46 -4.67 -2.29
C LEU A 124 -7.35 -5.85 -1.32
N LEU A 125 -8.41 -6.14 -0.55
CA LEU A 125 -8.42 -7.25 0.40
C LEU A 125 -8.34 -8.61 -0.31
N VAL A 126 -9.16 -8.80 -1.34
CA VAL A 126 -9.20 -10.08 -2.08
C VAL A 126 -7.86 -10.36 -2.74
N ASN A 127 -7.24 -9.36 -3.39
CA ASN A 127 -5.93 -9.52 -4.02
C ASN A 127 -4.79 -9.68 -3.00
N LEU A 128 -4.87 -9.05 -1.82
CA LEU A 128 -3.91 -9.30 -0.74
C LEU A 128 -3.94 -10.77 -0.32
N VAL A 129 -5.13 -11.32 -0.06
CA VAL A 129 -5.27 -12.71 0.38
C VAL A 129 -4.84 -13.68 -0.72
N LEU A 130 -5.14 -13.37 -1.98
CA LEU A 130 -4.61 -14.10 -3.14
C LEU A 130 -3.08 -14.14 -3.11
N GLY A 131 -2.42 -13.00 -2.95
CA GLY A 131 -0.95 -12.91 -2.89
C GLY A 131 -0.35 -13.66 -1.70
N LEU A 132 -0.97 -13.53 -0.51
CA LEU A 132 -0.57 -14.26 0.69
C LEU A 132 -0.69 -15.78 0.48
N THR A 133 -1.79 -16.23 -0.12
CA THR A 133 -2.01 -17.65 -0.41
C THR A 133 -0.94 -18.17 -1.38
N MET A 134 -0.61 -17.41 -2.42
CA MET A 134 0.42 -17.78 -3.38
C MET A 134 1.80 -17.95 -2.73
N VAL A 135 2.22 -17.00 -1.88
CA VAL A 135 3.51 -17.07 -1.18
C VAL A 135 3.58 -18.25 -0.21
N ASN A 136 2.45 -18.64 0.39
CA ASN A 136 2.43 -19.74 1.36
C ASN A 136 2.31 -21.14 0.72
N VAL A 137 1.83 -21.24 -0.52
CA VAL A 137 1.58 -22.54 -1.18
C VAL A 137 2.73 -22.97 -2.08
N SER A 138 3.55 -22.05 -2.60
CA SER A 138 4.59 -22.40 -3.58
C SER A 138 5.93 -21.71 -3.41
N ASP A 139 6.94 -22.43 -2.93
CA ASP A 139 8.30 -21.85 -2.84
C ASP A 139 8.88 -21.48 -4.21
N ARG A 140 8.65 -22.29 -5.26
CA ARG A 140 9.32 -22.12 -6.56
C ARG A 140 8.61 -21.18 -7.54
N ALA A 141 7.27 -21.12 -7.48
CA ALA A 141 6.51 -20.19 -8.32
C ALA A 141 6.60 -18.77 -7.76
N SER A 142 6.74 -18.61 -6.43
CA SER A 142 6.81 -17.30 -5.79
C SER A 142 7.96 -16.44 -6.30
N ASP A 143 9.17 -16.97 -6.46
CA ASP A 143 10.32 -16.16 -6.91
C ASP A 143 10.12 -15.58 -8.33
N ALA A 144 9.71 -16.41 -9.29
CA ALA A 144 9.48 -15.98 -10.66
C ALA A 144 8.33 -14.94 -10.76
N ILE A 145 7.30 -15.09 -9.93
CA ILE A 145 6.17 -14.15 -9.89
C ILE A 145 6.57 -12.85 -9.20
N ILE A 146 7.36 -12.91 -8.13
CA ILE A 146 7.89 -11.74 -7.43
C ILE A 146 8.74 -10.89 -8.38
N ASP A 147 9.58 -11.52 -9.20
CA ASP A 147 10.37 -10.83 -10.22
C ASP A 147 9.50 -10.13 -11.26
N VAL A 148 8.47 -10.83 -11.76
CA VAL A 148 7.46 -10.27 -12.66
C VAL A 148 6.73 -9.07 -12.02
N LEU A 149 6.35 -9.21 -10.76
CA LEU A 149 5.65 -8.17 -10.01
C LEU A 149 6.54 -6.94 -9.82
N HIS A 150 7.81 -7.12 -9.46
CA HIS A 150 8.76 -6.02 -9.30
C HIS A 150 8.97 -5.23 -10.60
N ARG A 151 9.03 -5.91 -11.76
CA ARG A 151 9.14 -5.26 -13.07
C ARG A 151 7.87 -4.48 -13.44
N THR A 152 6.70 -4.96 -13.03
CA THR A 152 5.40 -4.40 -13.43
C THR A 152 4.88 -3.35 -12.44
N ALA A 153 5.33 -3.37 -11.19
CA ALA A 153 4.86 -2.47 -10.13
C ALA A 153 5.06 -0.99 -10.48
N GLN A 154 6.23 -0.62 -11.04
CA GLN A 154 6.51 0.78 -11.37
C GLN A 154 5.55 1.34 -12.44
N PRO A 155 5.34 0.67 -13.60
CA PRO A 155 4.29 1.07 -14.55
C PRO A 155 2.89 1.19 -13.93
N MET A 156 2.51 0.24 -13.06
CA MET A 156 1.20 0.26 -12.41
C MET A 156 1.04 1.44 -11.45
N HIS A 157 2.09 1.85 -10.74
CA HIS A 157 2.06 3.06 -9.92
C HIS A 157 1.82 4.33 -10.74
N ILE A 158 2.43 4.43 -11.93
CA ILE A 158 2.22 5.58 -12.83
C ILE A 158 0.76 5.60 -13.30
N LEU A 159 0.24 4.44 -13.69
CA LEU A 159 -1.15 4.31 -14.14
C LEU A 159 -2.15 4.65 -13.02
N LEU A 160 -1.88 4.20 -11.79
CA LEU A 160 -2.68 4.54 -10.62
C LEU A 160 -2.71 6.06 -10.38
N LEU A 161 -1.56 6.73 -10.42
CA LEU A 161 -1.48 8.17 -10.23
C LEU A 161 -2.17 8.94 -11.37
N LEU A 162 -2.08 8.43 -12.60
CA LEU A 162 -2.78 8.99 -13.75
C LEU A 162 -4.30 8.93 -13.55
N PHE A 163 -4.85 7.76 -13.18
CA PHE A 163 -6.28 7.63 -12.90
C PHE A 163 -6.71 8.43 -11.68
N ALA A 164 -5.88 8.48 -10.65
CA ALA A 164 -6.16 9.26 -9.45
C ALA A 164 -6.28 10.76 -9.77
N GLY A 165 -5.38 11.28 -10.60
CA GLY A 165 -5.41 12.65 -11.09
C GLY A 165 -6.57 12.90 -12.07
N ALA A 166 -6.87 11.95 -12.96
CA ALA A 166 -7.97 12.08 -13.91
C ALA A 166 -9.34 12.13 -13.22
N LEU A 167 -9.52 11.40 -12.11
CA LEU A 167 -10.74 11.47 -11.29
C LEU A 167 -10.82 12.75 -10.45
N TRP A 168 -9.71 13.49 -10.30
CA TRP A 168 -9.64 14.71 -9.50
C TRP A 168 -10.02 15.95 -10.33
N SER A 169 -11.28 16.04 -10.74
CA SER A 169 -11.73 17.07 -11.69
C SER A 169 -11.97 18.45 -11.06
N GLU A 170 -12.53 18.53 -9.84
CA GLU A 170 -12.87 19.80 -9.18
C GLU A 170 -12.45 19.78 -7.69
N PRO A 171 -11.18 20.12 -7.36
CA PRO A 171 -10.76 20.27 -5.98
C PRO A 171 -11.51 21.44 -5.32
N SER A 172 -12.32 21.13 -4.31
CA SER A 172 -12.92 22.16 -3.46
C SER A 172 -11.88 22.73 -2.50
N TRP A 173 -11.92 24.04 -2.26
CA TRP A 173 -11.04 24.67 -1.26
C TRP A 173 -11.25 24.08 0.15
N GLY A 174 -12.48 23.64 0.46
CA GLY A 174 -12.80 22.90 1.69
C GLY A 174 -12.06 21.57 1.77
N GLY A 175 -12.09 20.77 0.70
CA GLY A 175 -11.35 19.51 0.62
C GLY A 175 -9.83 19.69 0.70
N VAL A 176 -9.30 20.74 0.07
CA VAL A 176 -7.86 21.07 0.18
C VAL A 176 -7.50 21.46 1.61
N GLY A 177 -8.28 22.32 2.26
CA GLY A 177 -8.07 22.71 3.66
C GLY A 177 -8.14 21.51 4.59
N LEU A 178 -9.12 20.62 4.40
CA LEU A 178 -9.25 19.37 5.14
C LEU A 178 -8.04 18.46 4.91
N GLY A 179 -7.54 18.38 3.68
CA GLY A 179 -6.33 17.63 3.32
C GLY A 179 -5.08 18.14 4.05
N VAL A 180 -4.89 19.45 4.15
CA VAL A 180 -3.77 20.05 4.90
C VAL A 180 -3.86 19.71 6.38
N VAL A 181 -5.03 19.91 7.00
CA VAL A 181 -5.25 19.60 8.42
C VAL A 181 -5.04 18.11 8.68
N PHE A 182 -5.57 17.26 7.80
CA PHE A 182 -5.40 15.82 7.87
C PHE A 182 -3.93 15.41 7.74
N ALA A 183 -3.18 16.00 6.80
CA ALA A 183 -1.75 15.74 6.64
C ALA A 183 -0.95 16.08 7.90
N LEU A 184 -1.21 17.26 8.49
CA LEU A 184 -0.52 17.71 9.71
C LEU A 184 -0.87 16.84 10.92
N ALA A 185 -2.15 16.53 11.11
CA ALA A 185 -2.60 15.66 12.20
C ALA A 185 -1.97 14.27 12.09
N ARG A 186 -1.95 13.70 10.88
CA ARG A 186 -1.35 12.40 10.60
C ARG A 186 0.17 12.43 10.79
N ALA A 187 0.86 13.48 10.32
CA ALA A 187 2.30 13.63 10.54
C ALA A 187 2.65 13.66 12.04
N GLY A 188 1.90 14.41 12.85
CA GLY A 188 2.08 14.44 14.30
C GLY A 188 1.87 13.06 14.94
N LEU A 189 0.82 12.35 14.55
CA LEU A 189 0.53 11.00 15.06
C LEU A 189 1.62 10.00 14.71
N VAL A 190 2.07 9.98 13.45
CA VAL A 190 3.13 9.09 12.98
C VAL A 190 4.46 9.40 13.65
N MET A 191 4.79 10.68 13.85
CA MET A 191 5.98 11.09 14.59
C MET A 191 5.95 10.61 16.05
N ALA A 192 4.82 10.77 16.73
CA ALA A 192 4.65 10.30 18.10
C ALA A 192 4.71 8.77 18.20
N ALA A 193 3.97 8.06 17.35
CA ALA A 193 3.93 6.60 17.32
C ALA A 193 5.30 6.00 16.99
N GLY A 194 6.01 6.55 15.99
CA GLY A 194 7.35 6.14 15.66
C GLY A 194 8.38 6.47 16.75
N GLY A 195 8.14 7.53 17.54
CA GLY A 195 8.92 7.83 18.73
C GLY A 195 8.84 6.73 19.79
N VAL A 196 7.61 6.29 20.08
CA VAL A 196 7.33 5.17 20.99
C VAL A 196 7.92 3.87 20.44
N ALA A 197 7.69 3.55 19.16
CA ALA A 197 8.22 2.35 18.52
C ALA A 197 9.75 2.31 18.57
N GLY A 198 10.42 3.42 18.27
CA GLY A 198 11.88 3.53 18.34
C GLY A 198 12.42 3.33 19.76
N ALA A 199 11.71 3.83 20.78
CA ALA A 199 12.08 3.59 22.18
C ALA A 199 11.97 2.11 22.60
N LEU A 200 11.04 1.35 21.99
CA LEU A 200 10.82 -0.07 22.27
C LEU A 200 11.70 -1.01 21.44
N SER A 201 12.35 -0.52 20.38
CA SER A 201 13.07 -1.36 19.40
C SER A 201 14.49 -1.79 19.81
N GLY A 202 14.95 -1.45 21.02
CA GLY A 202 16.24 -1.89 21.56
C GLY A 202 17.45 -1.03 21.15
N ALA A 203 18.66 -1.51 21.47
CA ALA A 203 19.90 -0.79 21.22
C ALA A 203 20.26 -0.77 19.72
N GLY A 204 20.68 0.39 19.20
CA GLY A 204 21.07 0.57 17.79
C GLY A 204 19.95 1.08 16.87
N VAL A 205 18.71 1.16 17.36
CA VAL A 205 17.58 1.75 16.62
C VAL A 205 17.33 3.17 17.13
N ARG A 206 17.15 4.12 16.22
CA ARG A 206 16.90 5.51 16.61
C ARG A 206 15.50 5.70 17.21
N ARG A 207 15.38 6.65 18.14
CA ARG A 207 14.11 7.00 18.80
C ARG A 207 13.21 7.92 17.96
N ASP A 208 13.62 8.32 16.76
CA ASP A 208 12.87 9.22 15.88
C ASP A 208 12.35 8.53 14.62
N LEU A 209 12.08 7.22 14.67
CA LEU A 209 11.60 6.40 13.53
C LEU A 209 10.41 7.02 12.79
N GLY A 210 9.57 7.78 13.50
CA GLY A 210 8.41 8.44 12.90
C GLY A 210 8.76 9.38 11.74
N ARG A 211 9.98 9.95 11.72
CA ARG A 211 10.48 10.77 10.57
C ARG A 211 10.56 9.95 9.28
N ALA A 212 10.84 8.66 9.39
CA ALA A 212 10.98 7.73 8.28
C ALA A 212 9.64 7.16 7.79
N MET A 213 8.60 7.19 8.64
CA MET A 213 7.29 6.61 8.37
C MET A 213 6.27 7.62 7.79
N LEU A 214 6.71 8.85 7.50
CA LEU A 214 5.84 9.90 6.97
C LEU A 214 5.36 9.64 5.53
N GLY A 215 5.91 8.69 4.79
CA GLY A 215 5.37 8.33 3.47
C GLY A 215 4.00 7.64 3.61
N GLN A 216 3.09 7.81 2.66
CA GLN A 216 1.81 7.08 2.57
C GLN A 216 1.77 6.16 1.34
N GLY A 217 2.43 6.59 0.26
CA GLY A 217 2.67 5.81 -0.94
C GLY A 217 1.47 5.59 -1.85
N PRO A 218 1.67 4.78 -2.90
CA PRO A 218 0.65 4.45 -3.88
C PRO A 218 -0.56 3.73 -3.26
N LEU A 219 -0.36 2.93 -2.20
CA LEU A 219 -1.43 2.19 -1.55
C LEU A 219 -2.52 3.13 -0.99
N ALA A 220 -2.13 4.23 -0.36
CA ALA A 220 -3.08 5.22 0.16
C ALA A 220 -3.92 5.87 -0.96
N VAL A 221 -3.29 6.13 -2.12
CA VAL A 221 -3.98 6.64 -3.32
C VAL A 221 -4.96 5.58 -3.85
N ALA A 222 -4.54 4.31 -3.91
CA ALA A 222 -5.40 3.21 -4.34
C ALA A 222 -6.61 3.02 -3.42
N MET A 223 -6.42 3.15 -2.10
CA MET A 223 -7.51 3.12 -1.13
C MET A 223 -8.50 4.28 -1.33
N ALA A 224 -8.00 5.50 -1.53
CA ALA A 224 -8.84 6.66 -1.79
C ALA A 224 -9.64 6.49 -3.10
N LEU A 225 -8.98 6.00 -4.16
CA LEU A 225 -9.61 5.72 -5.45
C LEU A 225 -10.67 4.62 -5.33
N ASN A 226 -10.34 3.50 -4.68
CA ASN A 226 -11.28 2.40 -4.47
C ASN A 226 -12.50 2.85 -3.67
N PHE A 227 -12.31 3.70 -2.66
CA PHE A 227 -13.42 4.26 -1.89
C PHE A 227 -14.32 5.17 -2.73
N ALA A 228 -13.72 6.07 -3.51
CA ALA A 228 -14.47 6.98 -4.38
C ALA A 228 -15.28 6.24 -5.45
N LEU A 229 -14.73 5.14 -6.00
CA LEU A 229 -15.40 4.31 -6.99
C LEU A 229 -16.50 3.44 -6.39
N ALA A 230 -16.27 2.84 -5.22
CA ALA A 230 -17.22 1.93 -4.60
C ALA A 230 -18.44 2.65 -3.99
N PHE A 231 -18.28 3.91 -3.58
CA PHE A 231 -19.34 4.68 -2.92
C PHE A 231 -19.51 6.08 -3.55
N PRO A 232 -19.84 6.19 -4.85
CA PRO A 232 -19.88 7.48 -5.55
C PRO A 232 -20.99 8.40 -5.03
N GLU A 233 -22.06 7.84 -4.47
CA GLU A 233 -23.21 8.59 -3.94
C GLU A 233 -23.06 9.02 -2.48
N ALA A 234 -22.00 8.57 -1.78
CA ALA A 234 -21.83 8.92 -0.39
C ALA A 234 -21.51 10.43 -0.25
N PRO A 235 -22.09 11.10 0.77
CA PRO A 235 -21.87 12.52 0.96
C PRO A 235 -20.39 12.82 1.22
N LEU A 236 -19.91 13.97 0.73
CA LEU A 236 -18.54 14.46 0.93
C LEU A 236 -17.42 13.58 0.31
N VAL A 237 -17.73 12.54 -0.46
CA VAL A 237 -16.71 11.66 -1.06
C VAL A 237 -15.70 12.43 -1.90
N ALA A 238 -16.13 13.40 -2.70
CA ALA A 238 -15.24 14.24 -3.50
C ALA A 238 -14.29 15.10 -2.64
N GLU A 239 -14.78 15.62 -1.50
CA GLU A 239 -13.97 16.40 -0.56
C GLU A 239 -12.95 15.52 0.15
N LEU A 240 -13.36 14.32 0.57
CA LEU A 240 -12.48 13.36 1.23
C LEU A 240 -11.43 12.79 0.28
N TYR A 241 -11.82 12.54 -0.96
CA TYR A 241 -10.90 12.13 -2.02
C TYR A 241 -9.85 13.21 -2.26
N THR A 242 -10.28 14.47 -2.41
CA THR A 242 -9.39 15.64 -2.50
C THR A 242 -8.46 15.72 -1.28
N ALA A 243 -9.01 15.59 -0.08
CA ALA A 243 -8.23 15.67 1.15
C ALA A 243 -7.19 14.56 1.28
N ALA A 244 -7.56 13.32 0.94
CA ALA A 244 -6.66 12.18 0.93
C ALA A 244 -5.52 12.38 -0.07
N LEU A 245 -5.81 12.82 -1.29
CA LEU A 245 -4.78 13.09 -2.30
C LEU A 245 -3.85 14.23 -1.88
N VAL A 246 -4.39 15.36 -1.41
CA VAL A 246 -3.59 16.48 -0.91
C VAL A 246 -2.68 16.03 0.24
N ALA A 247 -3.19 15.24 1.18
CA ALA A 247 -2.38 14.75 2.28
C ALA A 247 -1.29 13.79 1.84
N VAL A 248 -1.58 12.87 0.93
CA VAL A 248 -0.56 11.98 0.34
C VAL A 248 0.52 12.82 -0.33
N LEU A 249 0.17 13.82 -1.14
CA LEU A 249 1.13 14.69 -1.82
C LEU A 249 2.05 15.43 -0.84
N LEU A 250 1.47 16.04 0.20
CA LEU A 250 2.24 16.77 1.22
C LEU A 250 3.16 15.85 2.02
N ASN A 251 2.64 14.70 2.43
CA ASN A 251 3.38 13.71 3.20
C ASN A 251 4.52 13.09 2.39
N GLU A 252 4.28 12.74 1.12
CA GLU A 252 5.31 12.21 0.21
C GLU A 252 6.44 13.22 0.00
N LEU A 253 6.12 14.50 -0.21
CA LEU A 253 7.12 15.56 -0.40
C LEU A 253 8.05 15.71 0.80
N TRP A 254 7.50 15.60 2.02
CA TRP A 254 8.28 15.72 3.25
C TRP A 254 9.01 14.43 3.63
N SER A 255 8.40 13.27 3.34
CA SER A 255 8.89 11.96 3.75
C SER A 255 10.24 11.64 3.13
N SER A 256 10.44 11.89 1.83
CA SER A 256 11.69 11.56 1.13
C SER A 256 12.91 12.26 1.75
N ARG A 257 12.73 13.54 2.11
CA ARG A 257 13.77 14.33 2.80
C ARG A 257 14.00 13.83 4.22
N SER A 258 12.92 13.59 4.97
CA SER A 258 12.98 13.18 6.39
C SER A 258 13.57 11.78 6.56
N LEU A 259 13.17 10.84 5.72
CA LEU A 259 13.69 9.47 5.66
C LEU A 259 15.18 9.46 5.34
N ARG A 260 15.60 10.18 4.28
CA ARG A 260 17.01 10.28 3.93
C ARG A 260 17.83 10.89 5.08
N GLY A 261 17.33 11.95 5.70
CA GLY A 261 17.98 12.55 6.87
C GLY A 261 18.14 11.55 8.02
N LEU A 262 17.08 10.83 8.37
CA LEU A 262 17.14 9.83 9.44
C LEU A 262 18.14 8.71 9.17
N LEU A 263 18.19 8.20 7.93
CA LEU A 263 19.14 7.14 7.57
C LEU A 263 20.60 7.63 7.55
N ILE A 264 20.84 8.91 7.23
CA ILE A 264 22.17 9.54 7.40
C ILE A 264 22.49 9.63 8.90
N ASP A 265 21.54 10.13 9.70
CA ASP A 265 21.73 10.32 11.13
C ASP A 265 21.88 8.96 11.86
N ALA A 266 21.35 7.87 11.31
CA ALA A 266 21.51 6.50 11.81
C ALA A 266 22.84 5.85 11.40
N GLY A 267 23.50 6.37 10.35
CA GLY A 267 24.68 5.74 9.76
C GLY A 267 24.36 4.59 8.78
N ASP A 268 23.08 4.34 8.49
CA ASP A 268 22.63 3.27 7.58
C ASP A 268 22.83 3.64 6.10
N LEU A 269 23.01 4.92 5.77
CA LEU A 269 23.34 5.37 4.42
C LEU A 269 24.86 5.45 4.22
N ARG A 270 25.40 4.62 3.32
CA ARG A 270 26.79 4.77 2.87
C ARG A 270 26.91 6.06 2.08
N SER A 271 27.73 6.99 2.55
CA SER A 271 28.06 8.19 1.77
C SER A 271 28.77 7.74 0.50
N ILE A 272 28.23 8.12 -0.66
CA ILE A 272 28.96 7.96 -1.92
C ILE A 272 30.18 8.88 -1.80
N THR A 273 31.34 8.29 -1.51
CA THR A 273 32.60 9.02 -1.66
C THR A 273 32.76 9.30 -3.16
N PRO A 274 33.12 10.52 -3.60
CA PRO A 274 33.16 10.92 -5.02
C PRO A 274 34.01 10.05 -5.95
N THR A 275 34.78 9.10 -5.42
CA THR A 275 35.67 8.20 -6.16
C THR A 275 34.97 7.15 -7.02
N SER A 276 33.69 6.82 -6.79
CA SER A 276 32.99 5.81 -7.62
C SER A 276 32.48 6.35 -8.97
N VAL A 277 32.33 7.66 -9.14
CA VAL A 277 31.91 8.27 -10.41
C VAL A 277 33.07 8.31 -11.41
N ALA A 278 34.32 8.36 -10.94
CA ALA A 278 35.50 8.32 -11.80
C ALA A 278 35.74 6.94 -12.44
N GLN A 279 35.34 5.85 -11.79
CA GLN A 279 35.57 4.49 -12.31
C GLN A 279 34.47 3.98 -13.24
N ALA A 280 33.28 4.59 -13.24
CA ALA A 280 32.20 4.25 -14.17
C ALA A 280 32.26 5.03 -15.50
N GLY A 281 33.18 6.00 -15.62
CA GLY A 281 33.44 6.74 -16.86
C GLY A 281 34.61 6.19 -17.70
N GLU A 282 35.32 5.17 -17.21
CA GLU A 282 36.51 4.60 -17.87
C GLU A 282 36.42 3.08 -18.11
N ALA A 283 35.24 2.47 -17.96
CA ALA A 283 35.02 1.04 -18.24
C ALA A 283 33.96 0.83 -19.33
#